data_AF-A0A432SJ55-F1
#
_entry.id   AF-A0A432SJ55-F1
#
_cell.length_a   1.000
_cell.length_b   1.000
_cell.length_c   1.000
_cell.angle_alpha   90.00
_cell.angle_beta   90.00
_cell.angle_gamma   90.00
#
_symmetry.space_group_name_H-M   'P 1'
#
loop_
_entity.id
_entity.type
_entity.pdbx_description
1 polymer ?
#
loop_
_entity_poly.entity_id
_entity_poly.type
_entity_poly.pdbx_seq_one_letter_code
_entity_poly.pdbx_strand_id
1 'polypeptide(L)'
;MKKILLIPIVGLAMLGFSGCSDVAAPSTQSPAKYAYGSCKLTNLAANTVLYNGGCSIRQTRSGANDVIEVKMGNSQSFVFAGNGSNWMHGSDRVKYTDLGRGAIFAWDRFTLAVAADY
;
A
#
# COMPACT_ATOMS: atom_id res chain seq x y z
N MET A 1 24.83 -34.75 8.17
CA MET A 1 26.23 -34.30 8.39
C MET A 1 26.39 -32.94 7.73
N LYS A 2 26.77 -31.93 8.52
CA LYS A 2 26.71 -30.50 8.19
C LYS A 2 28.06 -30.09 7.60
N LYS A 3 28.10 -29.71 6.31
CA LYS A 3 29.32 -29.19 5.67
C LYS A 3 29.29 -27.67 5.68
N ILE A 4 30.09 -27.12 6.59
CA ILE A 4 30.47 -25.71 6.66
C ILE A 4 31.51 -25.49 5.55
N LEU A 5 31.22 -24.60 4.61
CA LEU A 5 32.18 -24.16 3.60
C LEU A 5 32.64 -22.74 3.98
N LEU A 6 33.88 -22.65 4.46
CA LEU A 6 34.61 -21.39 4.63
C LEU A 6 34.98 -20.84 3.25
N ILE A 7 34.70 -19.56 3.01
CA ILE A 7 35.21 -18.82 1.85
C ILE A 7 36.31 -17.86 2.36
N PRO A 8 37.49 -17.82 1.71
CA PRO A 8 38.65 -17.08 2.20
C PRO A 8 38.51 -15.57 1.98
N ILE A 9 38.95 -14.80 2.98
CA ILE A 9 39.18 -13.36 2.91
C ILE A 9 40.56 -13.16 2.27
N VAL A 10 40.61 -12.55 1.08
CA VAL A 10 41.86 -12.20 0.39
C VAL A 10 41.84 -10.71 0.02
N GLY A 11 42.88 -10.00 0.48
CA GLY A 11 43.52 -8.83 -0.16
C GLY A 11 42.78 -7.49 0.01
N LEU A 12 43.21 -6.52 0.82
CA LEU A 12 44.46 -5.74 0.86
C LEU A 12 44.49 -4.53 -0.11
N ALA A 13 44.75 -3.36 0.50
CA ALA A 13 45.27 -2.09 -0.02
C ALA A 13 44.32 -1.05 -0.65
N MET A 14 44.00 -0.05 0.20
CA MET A 14 44.02 1.41 0.02
C MET A 14 44.30 1.98 -1.38
N LEU A 15 43.51 2.98 -1.79
CA LEU A 15 43.94 4.34 -2.19
C LEU A 15 42.70 5.24 -2.38
N GLY A 16 42.86 6.52 -2.04
CA GLY A 16 41.79 7.44 -1.71
C GLY A 16 40.78 7.77 -2.80
N PHE A 17 39.53 7.93 -2.36
CA PHE A 17 38.56 8.84 -2.97
C PHE A 17 37.91 9.63 -1.84
N SER A 18 38.15 10.94 -1.81
CA SER A 18 37.24 11.90 -1.20
C SER A 18 35.98 11.92 -2.05
N GLY A 19 35.11 10.96 -1.82
CA GLY A 19 33.76 10.94 -2.35
C GLY A 19 32.87 10.52 -1.21
N CYS A 20 32.02 11.43 -0.73
CA CYS A 20 30.88 11.06 0.10
C CYS A 20 30.10 10.00 -0.68
N SER A 21 30.35 8.74 -0.38
CA SER A 21 29.45 7.67 -0.77
C SER A 21 28.29 7.80 0.20
N ASP A 22 27.32 8.63 -0.18
CA ASP A 22 25.98 8.57 0.36
C ASP A 22 25.48 7.16 0.05
N VAL A 23 25.71 6.25 0.98
CA VAL A 23 25.08 4.94 1.00
C VAL A 23 23.61 5.26 1.10
N ALA A 24 22.91 5.22 -0.04
CA ALA A 24 21.47 5.43 -0.10
C ALA A 24 20.86 4.43 0.89
N ALA A 25 20.42 4.95 2.05
CA ALA A 25 19.80 4.13 3.05
C ALA A 25 18.63 3.40 2.36
N PRO A 26 18.51 2.07 2.51
CA PRO A 26 17.38 1.35 1.96
C PRO A 26 16.12 2.02 2.54
N SER A 27 15.27 2.55 1.65
CA SER A 27 14.02 3.15 2.08
C SER A 27 13.28 2.10 2.90
N THR A 28 13.04 2.40 4.18
CA THR A 28 12.37 1.51 5.12
C THR A 28 10.89 1.42 4.75
N GLN A 29 10.57 0.73 3.65
CA GLN A 29 9.21 0.33 3.33
C GLN A 29 8.87 -0.87 4.23
N SER A 30 7.91 -0.66 5.12
CA SER A 30 7.33 -1.74 5.92
C SER A 30 6.70 -2.78 4.98
N PRO A 31 6.79 -4.09 5.27
CA PRO A 31 6.20 -5.12 4.45
C PRO A 31 4.71 -4.88 4.21
N ALA A 32 4.26 -5.14 2.99
CA ALA A 32 2.88 -5.01 2.58
C ALA A 32 1.99 -6.03 3.31
N LYS A 33 0.85 -5.58 3.85
CA LYS A 33 -0.21 -6.44 4.38
C LYS A 33 -1.24 -6.70 3.27
N TYR A 34 -1.68 -7.94 3.14
CA TYR A 34 -2.64 -8.36 2.12
C TYR A 34 -3.86 -9.00 2.77
N ALA A 35 -5.04 -8.71 2.24
CA ALA A 35 -6.30 -9.34 2.60
C ALA A 35 -7.18 -9.52 1.35
N TYR A 36 -8.07 -10.50 1.39
CA TYR A 36 -9.17 -10.64 0.43
C TYR A 36 -10.47 -10.25 1.12
N GLY A 37 -11.49 -9.91 0.34
CA GLY A 37 -12.71 -9.39 0.89
C GLY A 37 -13.81 -9.15 -0.12
N SER A 38 -14.85 -8.46 0.33
CA SER A 38 -15.93 -7.93 -0.50
C SER A 38 -15.84 -6.41 -0.60
N CYS A 39 -16.06 -5.89 -1.81
CA CYS A 39 -16.04 -4.48 -2.11
C CYS A 39 -17.33 -4.04 -2.82
N LYS A 40 -17.76 -2.82 -2.53
CA LYS A 40 -18.89 -2.17 -3.21
C LYS A 40 -18.52 -0.74 -3.60
N LEU A 41 -18.47 -0.47 -4.90
CA LEU A 41 -18.27 0.87 -5.47
C LEU A 41 -19.61 1.46 -5.89
N THR A 42 -19.92 2.66 -5.41
CA THR A 42 -21.16 3.37 -5.73
C THR A 42 -20.84 4.75 -6.30
N ASN A 43 -21.51 5.13 -7.39
CA ASN A 43 -21.58 6.51 -7.85
C ASN A 43 -22.79 7.18 -7.17
N LEU A 44 -22.52 8.08 -6.25
CA LEU A 44 -23.51 8.83 -5.47
C LEU A 44 -24.28 9.83 -6.33
N ALA A 45 -23.66 10.42 -7.36
CA ALA A 45 -24.36 11.38 -8.23
C ALA A 45 -25.44 10.70 -9.07
N ALA A 46 -25.17 9.47 -9.52
CA ALA A 46 -26.13 8.64 -10.28
C ALA A 46 -26.93 7.67 -9.39
N ASN A 47 -26.71 7.69 -8.06
CA ASN A 47 -27.26 6.73 -7.11
C ASN A 47 -27.20 5.25 -7.60
N THR A 48 -26.06 4.86 -8.17
CA THR A 48 -25.91 3.57 -8.87
C THR A 48 -24.71 2.80 -8.32
N VAL A 49 -24.89 1.49 -8.12
CA VAL A 49 -23.80 0.58 -7.75
C VAL A 49 -23.04 0.20 -9.02
N LEU A 50 -21.77 0.60 -9.11
CA LEU A 50 -20.91 0.31 -10.25
C LEU A 50 -20.20 -1.05 -10.11
N TYR A 51 -19.98 -1.47 -8.88
CA TYR A 51 -19.35 -2.75 -8.57
C TYR A 51 -19.84 -3.29 -7.23
N ASN A 52 -20.07 -4.61 -7.17
CA ASN A 52 -20.33 -5.34 -5.94
C ASN A 52 -19.78 -6.77 -6.09
N GLY A 53 -18.74 -7.12 -5.34
CA GLY A 53 -18.10 -8.43 -5.47
C GLY A 53 -16.77 -8.54 -4.74
N GLY A 54 -16.04 -9.62 -5.02
CA GLY A 54 -14.77 -9.95 -4.37
C GLY A 54 -13.60 -9.04 -4.79
N CYS A 55 -12.78 -8.63 -3.83
CA CYS A 55 -11.63 -7.76 -4.05
C CYS A 55 -10.40 -8.20 -3.24
N SER A 56 -9.23 -7.72 -3.66
CA SER A 56 -8.00 -7.82 -2.89
C SER A 56 -7.59 -6.46 -2.38
N ILE A 57 -7.10 -6.42 -1.15
CA ILE A 57 -6.71 -5.22 -0.43
C ILE A 57 -5.23 -5.37 -0.10
N ARG A 58 -4.43 -4.39 -0.50
CA ARG A 58 -3.01 -4.31 -0.15
C ARG A 58 -2.77 -3.01 0.62
N GLN A 59 -2.30 -3.14 1.85
CA GLN A 59 -1.85 -2.00 2.65
C GLN A 59 -0.33 -1.96 2.69
N THR A 60 0.26 -0.83 2.34
CA THR A 60 1.69 -0.58 2.48
C THR A 60 1.93 0.71 3.26
N ARG A 61 3.17 0.91 3.71
CA ARG A 61 3.58 2.17 4.32
C ARG A 61 4.62 2.85 3.44
N SER A 62 4.35 4.10 3.08
CA SER A 62 5.27 4.95 2.31
C SER A 62 5.67 6.14 3.17
N GLY A 63 6.87 6.05 3.76
CA GLY A 63 7.33 7.02 4.77
C GLY A 63 6.39 7.06 5.99
N ALA A 64 5.79 8.21 6.24
CA ALA A 64 4.82 8.39 7.32
C ALA A 64 3.37 8.05 6.91
N ASN A 65 3.10 7.80 5.63
CA ASN A 65 1.75 7.62 5.12
C ASN A 65 1.40 6.14 4.96
N ASP A 66 0.15 5.80 5.23
CA ASP A 66 -0.43 4.53 4.87
C ASP A 66 -1.01 4.61 3.45
N VAL A 67 -0.76 3.58 2.66
CA VAL A 67 -1.29 3.45 1.30
C VAL A 67 -2.14 2.19 1.25
N ILE A 68 -3.40 2.35 0.90
CA ILE A 68 -4.35 1.26 0.71
C ILE A 68 -4.67 1.16 -0.78
N GLU A 69 -4.33 0.03 -1.36
CA GLU A 69 -4.68 -0.34 -2.71
C GLU A 69 -5.81 -1.36 -2.68
N VAL A 70 -6.89 -1.09 -3.43
CA VAL A 70 -8.04 -1.97 -3.54
C VAL A 70 -8.23 -2.35 -5.00
N LYS A 71 -8.14 -3.65 -5.29
CA LYS A 71 -8.34 -4.19 -6.64
C LYS A 71 -9.65 -4.96 -6.71
N MET A 72 -10.57 -4.51 -7.56
CA MET A 72 -11.90 -5.08 -7.75
C MET A 72 -11.94 -5.90 -9.04
N GLY A 73 -11.98 -7.23 -8.94
CA GLY A 73 -11.91 -8.12 -10.11
C GLY A 73 -10.71 -7.84 -11.01
N ASN A 74 -10.94 -7.73 -12.33
CA ASN A 74 -9.91 -7.47 -13.35
C ASN A 74 -9.71 -5.98 -13.69
N SER A 75 -10.29 -5.07 -12.90
CA SER A 75 -10.14 -3.62 -13.12
C SER A 75 -8.82 -3.07 -12.60
N GLN A 76 -8.55 -1.80 -12.91
CA GLN A 76 -7.45 -1.05 -12.32
C GLN A 76 -7.65 -0.90 -10.81
N SER A 77 -6.56 -0.95 -10.06
CA SER A 77 -6.61 -0.77 -8.61
C SER A 77 -6.92 0.68 -8.24
N PHE A 78 -7.72 0.86 -7.20
CA PHE A 78 -7.93 2.15 -6.55
C PHE A 78 -6.89 2.32 -5.45
N VAL A 79 -6.12 3.40 -5.51
CA VAL A 79 -5.08 3.69 -4.52
C VAL A 79 -5.50 4.88 -3.68
N PHE A 80 -5.48 4.70 -2.36
CA PHE A 80 -5.78 5.71 -1.36
C PHE A 80 -4.53 5.88 -0.49
N ALA A 81 -4.08 7.13 -0.31
CA ALA A 81 -2.93 7.42 0.52
C ALA A 81 -3.33 8.41 1.60
N GLY A 82 -2.93 8.17 2.84
CA GLY A 82 -3.25 9.08 3.92
C GLY A 82 -2.52 8.83 5.22
N ASN A 83 -2.66 9.79 6.13
CA ASN A 83 -2.20 9.70 7.52
C ASN A 83 -3.23 10.39 8.42
N GLY A 84 -3.72 9.66 9.42
CA GLY A 84 -4.73 10.16 10.35
C GLY A 84 -6.01 10.56 9.62
N SER A 85 -6.38 11.83 9.68
CA SER A 85 -7.57 12.40 9.02
C SER A 85 -7.33 12.86 7.58
N ASN A 86 -6.08 12.87 7.09
CA ASN A 86 -5.74 13.37 5.77
C ASN A 86 -5.58 12.21 4.79
N TRP A 87 -6.60 11.94 3.98
CA TRP A 87 -6.59 10.88 2.96
C TRP A 87 -6.87 11.45 1.58
N MET A 88 -6.26 10.84 0.56
CA MET A 88 -6.30 11.28 -0.82
C MET A 88 -6.47 10.11 -1.80
N HIS A 89 -7.15 10.37 -2.91
CA HIS A 89 -7.22 9.52 -4.10
C HIS A 89 -6.90 10.38 -5.32
N GLY A 90 -5.72 10.20 -5.92
CA GLY A 90 -5.21 11.16 -6.91
C GLY A 90 -5.11 12.57 -6.30
N SER A 91 -5.75 13.55 -6.93
CA SER A 91 -5.84 14.92 -6.44
C SER A 91 -6.97 15.15 -5.43
N ASP A 92 -7.85 14.17 -5.22
CA ASP A 92 -9.09 14.37 -4.48
C ASP A 92 -8.94 14.02 -3.00
N ARG A 93 -9.54 14.82 -2.14
CA ARG A 93 -9.63 14.52 -0.71
C ARG A 93 -10.61 13.37 -0.50
N VAL A 94 -10.18 12.42 0.33
CA VAL A 94 -10.95 11.24 0.70
C VAL A 94 -11.36 11.37 2.17
N LYS A 95 -12.65 11.19 2.44
CA LYS A 95 -13.12 10.88 3.79
C LYS A 95 -12.92 9.38 4.01
N TYR A 96 -12.01 9.05 4.90
CA TYR A 96 -11.75 7.69 5.35
C TYR A 96 -12.55 7.39 6.62
N THR A 97 -13.17 6.21 6.69
CA THR A 97 -13.81 5.69 7.90
C THR A 97 -13.36 4.25 8.10
N ASP A 98 -12.63 4.02 9.18
CA ASP A 98 -12.24 2.69 9.62
C ASP A 98 -13.41 1.99 10.33
N LEU A 99 -13.66 0.73 9.97
CA LEU A 99 -14.70 -0.12 10.56
C LEU A 99 -14.10 -1.33 11.29
N GLY A 100 -12.79 -1.39 11.49
CA GLY A 100 -12.06 -2.45 12.17
C GLY A 100 -11.85 -3.72 11.33
N ARG A 101 -12.89 -4.17 10.62
CA ARG A 101 -12.83 -5.29 9.64
C ARG A 101 -12.97 -4.84 8.20
N GLY A 102 -12.88 -3.55 7.96
CA GLY A 102 -13.20 -2.94 6.68
C GLY A 102 -13.03 -1.44 6.75
N ALA A 103 -13.29 -0.78 5.64
CA ALA A 103 -13.21 0.67 5.57
C ALA A 103 -14.18 1.22 4.53
N ILE A 104 -14.53 2.49 4.69
CA ILE A 104 -15.24 3.27 3.67
C ILE A 104 -14.33 4.42 3.23
N PHE A 105 -14.15 4.53 1.92
CA PHE A 105 -13.50 5.64 1.27
C PHE A 105 -14.56 6.42 0.49
N ALA A 106 -14.71 7.71 0.77
CA ALA A 106 -15.60 8.58 0.03
C ALA A 106 -14.80 9.76 -0.55
N TRP A 107 -14.86 9.96 -1.87
CA TRP A 107 -14.20 11.06 -2.57
C TRP A 107 -15.08 11.53 -3.71
N ASP A 108 -15.09 12.84 -3.96
CA ASP A 108 -15.97 13.47 -4.95
C ASP A 108 -17.42 12.92 -4.88
N ARG A 109 -17.87 12.17 -5.90
CA ARG A 109 -19.19 11.54 -5.99
C ARG A 109 -19.15 10.02 -5.89
N PHE A 110 -18.08 9.46 -5.35
CA PHE A 110 -17.89 8.02 -5.22
C PHE A 110 -17.76 7.58 -3.77
N THR A 111 -18.25 6.38 -3.50
CA THR A 111 -17.99 5.66 -2.26
C THR A 111 -17.53 4.25 -2.56
N LEU A 112 -16.45 3.84 -1.92
CA LEU A 112 -15.94 2.48 -1.93
C LEU A 112 -16.01 1.93 -0.50
N ALA A 113 -16.91 0.98 -0.28
CA ALA A 113 -16.95 0.19 0.94
C ALA A 113 -16.17 -1.10 0.74
N VAL A 114 -15.35 -1.44 1.73
CA VAL A 114 -14.48 -2.62 1.74
C VAL A 114 -14.71 -3.39 3.02
N ALA A 115 -14.91 -4.69 2.93
CA ALA A 115 -14.97 -5.61 4.06
C ALA A 115 -13.96 -6.73 3.84
N ALA A 116 -13.03 -6.91 4.77
CA ALA A 116 -12.00 -7.94 4.68
C ALA A 116 -12.49 -9.26 5.30
N ASP A 117 -12.28 -10.34 4.56
CA ASP A 117 -12.52 -11.71 4.99
C ASP A 117 -11.29 -12.15 5.79
N TYR A 118 -11.46 -12.32 7.10
CA TYR A 118 -10.45 -12.80 8.05
C TYR A 118 -10.96 -14.07 8.71
#